data_AF-A0A9E4C7F2-F1
#
_entry.id   AF-A0A9E4C7F2-F1
#
_cell.length_a   1.000
_cell.length_b   1.000
_cell.length_c   1.000
_cell.angle_alpha   90.00
_cell.angle_beta   90.00
_cell.angle_gamma   90.00
#
_symmetry.space_group_name_H-M   'P 1'
#
loop_
_entity.id
_entity.type
_entity.pdbx_description
1 polymer ?
#
loop_
_entity_poly.entity_id
_entity_poly.type
_entity_poly.pdbx_seq_one_letter_code
_entity_poly.pdbx_strand_id
1 'polypeptide(L)'
;MTTTDSPLRTPHSALQTGTCRLCGCSEDLACPDGCEWVDGTQTLCSTCFVLPPEQQEIIAALWRGCCEHPGFWITLRGVAERTGWPDPQRQLKYIAEELADLVRQGMAVAGDDGGFQTHAAFERWMIAEMRGA
;
A
#
# COMPACT_ATOMS: atom_id res chain seq x y z
N MET A 1 11.72 30.40 28.74
CA MET A 1 12.37 30.51 27.42
C MET A 1 12.28 29.12 26.81
N THR A 2 11.57 28.79 25.74
CA THR A 2 10.77 29.49 24.73
C THR A 2 9.90 28.41 24.08
N THR A 3 8.74 28.80 23.58
CA THR A 3 7.61 28.02 23.08
C THR A 3 7.94 27.00 21.97
N THR A 4 7.34 25.81 22.10
CA THR A 4 7.10 24.83 21.03
C THR A 4 6.14 25.45 20.00
N ASP A 5 6.66 25.77 18.82
CA ASP A 5 5.87 26.22 17.67
C ASP A 5 6.13 25.21 16.54
N SER A 6 5.26 24.20 16.45
CA SER A 6 5.16 23.36 15.26
C SER A 6 4.24 24.09 14.29
N PRO A 7 4.73 24.57 13.14
CA PRO A 7 3.84 25.15 12.16
C PRO A 7 2.93 24.05 11.62
N LEU A 8 1.63 24.20 11.88
CA LEU A 8 0.57 23.57 11.13
C LEU A 8 0.91 23.68 9.65
N ARG A 9 1.00 22.54 8.96
CA ARG A 9 1.05 22.44 7.50
C ARG A 9 -0.16 23.18 6.93
N THR A 10 0.02 24.45 6.57
CA THR A 10 -0.91 25.14 5.70
C THR A 10 -0.76 24.53 4.31
N PRO A 11 -1.84 24.09 3.63
CA PRO A 11 -1.78 23.73 2.23
C PRO A 11 -1.59 25.02 1.41
N HIS A 12 -0.33 25.46 1.28
CA HIS A 12 0.06 26.53 0.38
C HIS A 12 0.79 25.93 -0.80
N SER A 13 0.15 25.98 -1.96
CA SER A 13 0.60 26.78 -3.11
C SER A 13 -0.06 26.23 -4.37
N ALA A 14 -0.28 27.12 -5.35
CA ALA A 14 -0.64 26.71 -6.69
C ALA A 14 0.26 25.55 -7.16
N LEU A 15 -0.28 24.57 -7.88
CA LEU A 15 0.46 23.44 -8.43
C LEU A 15 1.68 23.95 -9.21
N GLN A 16 2.85 23.89 -8.58
CA GLN A 16 4.13 24.26 -9.19
C GLN A 16 4.78 22.98 -9.72
N THR A 17 5.00 22.94 -11.04
CA THR A 17 5.83 21.91 -11.68
C THR A 17 7.19 21.84 -10.97
N GLY A 18 7.65 20.63 -10.69
CA GLY A 18 8.89 20.38 -9.96
C GLY A 18 8.76 20.50 -8.44
N THR A 19 7.54 20.57 -7.90
CA THR A 19 7.29 20.50 -6.44
C THR A 19 6.15 19.51 -6.15
N CYS A 20 6.39 18.57 -5.23
CA CYS A 20 5.37 17.62 -4.84
C CYS A 20 4.28 18.33 -4.05
N ARG A 21 3.05 18.28 -4.54
CA ARG A 21 1.87 18.86 -3.91
C ARG A 21 1.52 18.29 -2.53
N LEU A 22 2.18 17.20 -2.11
CA LEU A 22 1.92 16.51 -0.84
C LEU A 22 3.06 16.68 0.18
N CYS A 23 4.29 16.28 -0.13
CA CYS A 23 5.40 16.43 0.80
C CYS A 23 6.20 17.73 0.63
N GLY A 24 6.03 18.45 -0.48
CA GLY A 24 6.79 19.65 -0.80
C GLY A 24 8.21 19.37 -1.30
N CYS A 25 8.59 18.12 -1.56
CA CYS A 25 9.90 17.84 -2.16
C CYS A 25 10.00 18.48 -3.55
N SER A 26 11.22 18.81 -3.96
CA SER A 26 11.55 19.40 -5.26
C SER A 26 12.85 18.80 -5.80
N GLU A 27 13.29 19.25 -6.97
CA GLU A 27 14.61 18.87 -7.50
C GLU A 27 15.77 19.33 -6.58
N ASP A 28 15.62 20.49 -5.94
CA ASP A 28 16.62 21.03 -5.01
C ASP A 28 16.54 20.42 -3.61
N LEU A 29 15.37 19.86 -3.25
CA LEU A 29 15.10 19.27 -1.94
C LEU A 29 14.33 17.96 -2.11
N ALA A 30 15.06 16.88 -2.37
CA ALA A 30 14.49 15.54 -2.47
C ALA A 30 13.91 15.06 -1.12
N CYS A 31 13.00 14.07 -1.18
CA CYS A 31 12.61 13.31 0.01
C CYS A 31 13.84 12.72 0.73
N PRO A 32 13.78 12.48 2.06
CA PRO A 32 14.89 11.91 2.82
C PRO A 32 15.47 10.62 2.22
N ASP A 33 14.61 9.77 1.66
CA ASP A 33 14.98 8.50 1.03
C ASP A 33 15.20 8.61 -0.49
N GLY A 34 15.18 9.83 -1.03
CA GLY A 34 15.08 10.12 -2.46
C GLY A 34 13.66 9.88 -3.01
N CYS A 35 13.33 10.56 -4.10
CA CYS A 35 12.06 10.39 -4.80
C CYS A 35 12.19 10.81 -6.26
N GLU A 36 11.22 10.43 -7.08
CA GLU A 36 11.10 10.84 -8.47
C GLU A 36 9.68 11.30 -8.79
N TRP A 37 9.50 12.07 -9.86
CA TRP A 37 8.19 12.51 -10.33
C TRP A 37 7.42 11.36 -10.98
N VAL A 38 6.17 11.16 -10.57
CA VAL A 38 5.31 10.06 -11.08
C VAL A 38 4.16 10.52 -11.97
N ASP A 39 3.91 11.83 -12.06
CA ASP A 39 2.92 12.41 -12.97
C ASP A 39 3.59 13.28 -14.04
N GLY A 40 2.97 13.36 -15.21
CA GLY A 40 3.49 14.14 -16.35
C GLY A 40 3.52 15.66 -16.09
N THR A 41 2.85 16.12 -15.05
CA THR A 41 2.88 17.52 -14.59
C THR A 41 3.99 17.80 -13.57
N GLN A 42 4.72 16.76 -13.13
CA GLN A 42 5.78 16.83 -12.10
C GLN A 42 5.29 17.52 -10.81
N THR A 43 4.12 17.13 -10.34
CA THR A 43 3.50 17.65 -9.11
C THR A 43 3.27 16.57 -8.06
N LEU A 44 3.58 15.31 -8.36
CA LEU A 44 3.46 14.18 -7.43
C LEU A 44 4.76 13.38 -7.44
N CYS A 45 5.35 13.16 -6.26
CA CYS A 45 6.53 12.32 -6.13
C CYS A 45 6.16 10.88 -5.77
N SER A 46 7.08 9.96 -6.07
CA SER A 46 6.92 8.52 -5.83
C SER A 46 6.72 8.16 -4.37
N THR A 47 7.30 8.91 -3.43
CA THR A 47 7.09 8.70 -1.98
C THR A 47 5.66 9.02 -1.55
N CYS A 48 5.01 9.96 -2.22
CA CYS A 48 3.66 10.40 -1.87
C CYS A 48 2.59 9.87 -2.84
N PHE A 49 2.97 8.98 -3.76
CA PHE A 49 2.04 8.31 -4.62
C PHE A 49 1.25 7.28 -3.80
N VAL A 50 0.05 7.66 -3.36
CA VAL A 50 -0.94 6.74 -2.80
C VAL A 50 -1.81 6.26 -3.95
N LEU A 51 -2.03 4.94 -4.03
CA LEU A 51 -2.80 4.30 -5.11
C LEU A 51 -4.11 5.07 -5.38
N PRO A 52 -4.48 5.29 -6.66
CA PRO A 52 -5.72 5.98 -7.01
C PRO A 52 -6.95 5.29 -6.40
N PRO A 53 -8.04 6.02 -6.11
CA PRO A 53 -9.20 5.50 -5.38
C PRO A 53 -9.78 4.21 -5.98
N GLU A 54 -9.81 4.13 -7.31
CA GLU A 54 -10.23 2.94 -8.07
C GLU A 54 -9.39 1.69 -7.74
N GLN A 55 -8.11 1.86 -7.42
CA GLN A 55 -7.21 0.77 -7.01
C GLN A 55 -7.32 0.46 -5.52
N GLN A 56 -7.68 1.45 -4.69
CA GLN A 56 -7.99 1.23 -3.26
C GLN A 56 -9.22 0.33 -3.10
N GLU A 57 -10.24 0.49 -3.96
CA GLU A 57 -11.43 -0.37 -3.96
C GLU A 57 -11.07 -1.83 -4.27
N ILE A 58 -10.11 -2.07 -5.16
CA ILE A 58 -9.66 -3.43 -5.51
C ILE A 58 -8.93 -4.07 -4.33
N ILE A 59 -8.03 -3.35 -3.66
CA ILE A 59 -7.37 -3.84 -2.45
C ILE A 59 -8.40 -4.11 -1.34
N ALA A 60 -9.36 -3.22 -1.14
CA ALA A 60 -10.42 -3.41 -0.15
C ALA A 60 -11.36 -4.58 -0.49
N ALA A 61 -11.64 -4.82 -1.76
CA ALA A 61 -12.43 -5.97 -2.22
C ALA A 61 -11.65 -7.28 -2.01
N LEU A 62 -10.36 -7.31 -2.31
CA LEU A 62 -9.50 -8.45 -2.05
C LEU A 62 -9.44 -8.76 -0.55
N TRP A 63 -9.25 -7.73 0.28
CA TRP A 63 -9.22 -7.88 1.74
C TRP A 63 -10.54 -8.41 2.30
N ARG A 64 -11.69 -7.93 1.79
CA ARG A 64 -13.01 -8.48 2.13
C ARG A 64 -13.13 -9.96 1.75
N GLY A 65 -12.69 -10.34 0.55
CA GLY A 65 -12.68 -11.74 0.12
C GLY A 65 -11.88 -12.65 1.06
N CYS A 66 -10.71 -12.20 1.52
CA CYS A 66 -9.92 -12.91 2.54
C CYS A 66 -10.68 -13.07 3.88
N CYS A 67 -11.42 -12.05 4.30
CA CYS A 67 -12.15 -12.08 5.56
C CYS A 67 -13.42 -12.95 5.51
N GLU A 68 -14.06 -13.05 4.34
CA GLU A 68 -15.33 -13.74 4.12
C GLU A 68 -15.15 -15.23 3.76
N HIS A 69 -14.02 -15.60 3.14
CA HIS A 69 -13.75 -16.96 2.69
C HIS A 69 -12.54 -17.58 3.42
N PRO A 70 -12.77 -18.45 4.42
CA PRO A 70 -11.70 -19.23 5.03
C PRO A 70 -10.98 -20.06 3.96
N GLY A 71 -9.66 -19.94 3.86
CA GLY A 71 -8.85 -20.63 2.85
C GLY A 71 -8.65 -19.85 1.54
N PHE A 72 -9.25 -18.65 1.39
CA PHE A 72 -8.96 -17.78 0.24
C PHE A 72 -7.65 -17.03 0.46
N TRP A 73 -6.65 -17.30 -0.39
CA TRP A 73 -5.37 -16.61 -0.37
C TRP A 73 -5.33 -15.53 -1.45
N ILE A 74 -4.97 -14.31 -1.06
CA ILE A 74 -4.66 -13.26 -2.05
C ILE A 74 -3.22 -13.45 -2.48
N THR A 75 -2.98 -13.71 -3.76
CA THR A 75 -1.63 -13.66 -4.32
C THR A 75 -1.40 -12.31 -4.98
N LEU A 76 -0.20 -11.76 -4.84
CA LEU A 76 0.23 -10.54 -5.52
C LEU A 76 -0.01 -10.64 -7.03
N ARG A 77 0.31 -11.80 -7.65
CA ARG A 77 -0.01 -12.08 -9.06
C ARG A 77 -1.50 -11.92 -9.37
N GLY A 78 -2.37 -12.52 -8.54
CA GLY A 78 -3.81 -12.42 -8.72
C GLY A 78 -4.37 -11.02 -8.51
N VAL A 79 -3.66 -10.13 -7.81
CA VAL A 79 -4.00 -8.70 -7.73
C VAL A 79 -3.65 -8.02 -9.05
N ALA A 80 -2.41 -8.17 -9.51
CA ALA A 80 -1.92 -7.55 -10.76
C ALA A 80 -2.76 -7.92 -11.99
N GLU A 81 -3.15 -9.20 -12.11
CA GLU A 81 -3.97 -9.68 -13.23
C GLU A 81 -5.37 -9.05 -13.25
N ARG A 82 -5.96 -8.78 -12.07
CA ARG A 82 -7.31 -8.23 -11.94
C ARG A 82 -7.37 -6.71 -12.05
N THR A 83 -6.30 -6.03 -11.66
CA THR A 83 -6.24 -4.57 -11.69
C THR A 83 -5.84 -4.01 -13.04
N GLY A 84 -5.29 -4.82 -13.94
CA GLY A 84 -4.81 -4.36 -15.25
C GLY A 84 -3.70 -3.31 -15.13
N TRP A 85 -2.88 -3.43 -14.08
CA TRP A 85 -1.88 -2.41 -13.73
C TRP A 85 -0.89 -2.13 -14.86
N PRO A 86 -0.66 -0.85 -15.23
CA PRO A 86 0.24 -0.48 -16.31
C PRO A 86 1.70 -0.81 -16.02
N ASP A 87 2.09 -0.94 -14.75
CA ASP A 87 3.38 -1.48 -14.31
C ASP A 87 3.18 -2.37 -13.07
N PRO A 88 2.91 -3.67 -13.26
CA PRO A 88 2.63 -4.56 -12.16
C PRO A 88 3.82 -4.70 -11.21
N GLN A 89 5.06 -4.71 -11.71
CA GLN A 89 6.22 -5.00 -10.86
C GLN A 89 6.42 -3.93 -9.79
N ARG A 90 6.26 -2.66 -10.16
CA ARG A 90 6.43 -1.54 -9.23
C ARG A 90 5.32 -1.46 -8.18
N GLN A 91 4.08 -1.72 -8.57
CA GLN A 91 2.95 -1.70 -7.65
C GLN A 91 2.91 -2.94 -6.74
N LEU A 92 3.34 -4.09 -7.25
CA LEU A 92 3.51 -5.31 -6.45
C LEU A 92 4.60 -5.13 -5.39
N LYS A 93 5.66 -4.37 -5.67
CA LYS A 93 6.71 -4.08 -4.66
C LYS A 93 6.14 -3.31 -3.46
N TYR A 94 5.38 -2.23 -3.71
CA TYR A 94 4.76 -1.44 -2.63
C TYR A 94 3.82 -2.29 -1.77
N ILE A 95 2.98 -3.10 -2.43
CA ILE A 95 2.02 -3.95 -1.73
C ILE A 95 2.74 -5.10 -1.02
N ALA A 96 3.83 -5.63 -1.57
CA ALA A 96 4.64 -6.63 -0.89
C ALA A 96 5.28 -6.06 0.39
N GLU A 97 5.75 -4.81 0.37
CA GLU A 97 6.31 -4.14 1.56
C GLU A 97 5.23 -3.90 2.63
N GLU A 98 4.06 -3.39 2.24
CA GLU A 98 2.89 -3.24 3.14
C GLU A 98 2.43 -4.59 3.71
N LEU A 99 2.31 -5.62 2.87
CA LEU A 99 1.91 -6.96 3.32
C LEU A 99 2.97 -7.58 4.25
N ALA A 100 4.26 -7.37 3.98
CA ALA A 100 5.33 -7.81 4.86
C ALA A 100 5.25 -7.12 6.23
N ASP A 101 4.89 -5.83 6.27
CA ASP A 101 4.66 -5.10 7.52
C ASP A 101 3.45 -5.63 8.27
N LEU A 102 2.35 -5.96 7.59
CA LEU A 102 1.18 -6.59 8.21
C LEU A 102 1.49 -7.98 8.78
N VAL A 103 2.31 -8.77 8.08
CA VAL A 103 2.80 -10.07 8.57
C VAL A 103 3.69 -9.88 9.80
N ARG A 104 4.61 -8.91 9.77
CA ARG A 104 5.51 -8.62 10.89
C ARG A 104 4.73 -8.15 12.13
N GLN A 105 3.62 -7.46 11.94
CA GLN A 105 2.70 -7.03 12.99
C GLN A 105 1.73 -8.13 13.47
N GLY A 106 1.79 -9.34 12.89
CA GLY A 106 0.91 -10.45 13.24
C GLY A 106 -0.54 -10.27 12.79
N MET A 107 -0.80 -9.33 11.87
CA MET A 107 -2.14 -9.08 11.31
C MET A 107 -2.44 -9.95 10.08
N ALA A 108 -1.41 -10.47 9.44
CA ALA A 108 -1.50 -11.34 8.27
C ALA A 108 -0.55 -12.55 8.38
N VAL A 109 -0.83 -13.59 7.61
CA VAL A 109 -0.01 -14.79 7.44
C VAL A 109 0.36 -14.90 5.97
N ALA A 110 1.65 -15.10 5.69
CA ALA A 110 2.16 -15.40 4.36
C ALA A 110 2.20 -16.91 4.13
N GLY A 111 1.80 -17.34 2.94
CA GLY A 111 1.90 -18.72 2.47
C GLY A 111 3.14 -18.93 1.58
N ASP A 112 3.53 -20.19 1.41
CA ASP A 112 4.73 -20.57 0.66
C ASP A 112 4.64 -20.23 -0.85
N ASP A 113 3.43 -20.06 -1.37
CA ASP A 113 3.15 -19.68 -2.76
C ASP A 113 3.16 -18.16 -3.01
N GLY A 114 3.51 -17.37 -1.98
CA GLY A 114 3.41 -15.91 -2.03
C GLY A 114 1.98 -15.40 -1.93
N GLY A 115 1.05 -16.24 -1.45
CA GLY A 115 -0.27 -15.85 -1.01
C GLY A 115 -0.24 -15.22 0.39
N PHE A 116 -1.25 -14.42 0.70
CA PHE A 116 -1.43 -13.81 2.02
C PHE A 116 -2.88 -13.95 2.49
N GLN A 117 -3.06 -14.16 3.79
CA GLN A 117 -4.36 -14.13 4.48
C GLN A 117 -4.30 -13.24 5.71
N THR A 118 -5.44 -12.74 6.19
CA THR A 118 -5.49 -12.12 7.51
C THR A 118 -5.32 -13.18 8.59
N HIS A 119 -4.70 -12.84 9.72
CA HIS A 119 -4.48 -13.79 10.82
C HIS A 119 -5.81 -14.39 11.31
N ALA A 120 -6.86 -13.59 11.42
CA ALA A 120 -8.20 -14.05 11.79
C ALA A 120 -8.84 -15.00 10.76
N ALA A 121 -8.58 -14.82 9.46
CA ALA A 121 -9.05 -15.77 8.44
C ALA A 121 -8.28 -17.10 8.53
N PHE A 122 -6.96 -17.03 8.73
CA PHE A 122 -6.10 -18.20 8.88
C PHE A 122 -6.46 -19.05 10.10
N GLU A 123 -6.67 -18.43 11.27
CA GLU A 123 -7.11 -19.12 12.49
C GLU A 123 -8.44 -19.86 12.28
N ARG A 124 -9.42 -19.19 11.64
CA ARG A 124 -10.73 -19.80 11.35
C ARG A 124 -10.61 -20.98 10.40
N TRP A 125 -9.75 -20.87 9.37
CA TRP A 125 -9.47 -21.97 8.46
C TRP A 125 -8.79 -23.14 9.18
N MET A 126 -7.74 -22.91 9.96
CA MET A 126 -7.06 -23.97 10.73
C MET A 126 -8.02 -24.73 11.66
N ILE A 127 -8.90 -24.00 12.37
CA ILE A 127 -9.90 -24.62 13.25
C ILE A 127 -10.88 -25.47 12.44
N ALA A 128 -11.31 -25.01 11.27
CA ALA A 128 -12.20 -25.76 10.40
C ALA A 128 -11.52 -27.04 9.86
N GLU A 129 -10.27 -26.93 9.42
CA GLU A 129 -9.46 -28.03 8.88
C GLU A 129 -9.21 -29.10 9.96
N MET A 130 -8.75 -28.71 11.16
CA MET A 130 -8.52 -29.63 12.28
C MET A 130 -9.79 -30.30 12.81
N ARG A 131 -10.98 -29.76 12.50
CA ARG A 131 -12.27 -30.39 12.84
C ARG A 131 -12.77 -31.35 11.76
N GLY A 132 -12.18 -31.32 10.57
CA GLY A 132 -12.54 -32.17 9.43
C GLY A 132 -11.52 -33.25 9.07
N ALA A 133 -10.35 -33.26 9.73
CA ALA A 133 -9.27 -34.24 9.57
C ALA A 133 -9.31 -35.36 10.63
#